data_AF-A0A1H8QTN5-F1
#
_entry.id   AF-A0A1H8QTN5-F1
#
_cell.length_a   1.000
_cell.length_b   1.000
_cell.length_c   1.000
_cell.angle_alpha   90.00
_cell.angle_beta   90.00
_cell.angle_gamma   90.00
#
_symmetry.space_group_name_H-M   'P 1'
#
loop_
_entity.id
_entity.type
_entity.pdbx_description
1 polymer ?
#
loop_
_entity_poly.entity_id
_entity_poly.type
_entity_poly.pdbx_seq_one_letter_code
_entity_poly.pdbx_strand_id
1 'polypeptide(L)' 'MQTPPDDLDARALGEAAPGKGLAREACPYAEGTQARTLWLAGYDAAVAAGAAPVTGGIKREPGR' A
#
# COMPACT_ATOMS: atom_id res chain seq x y z
N MET A 1 -28.27 -12.22 0.37
CA MET A 1 -27.00 -12.34 -0.37
C MET A 1 -25.92 -11.92 0.60
N GLN A 2 -25.15 -12.87 1.12
CA GLN A 2 -24.03 -12.60 2.03
C GLN A 2 -22.86 -12.24 1.12
N THR A 3 -22.59 -10.94 0.94
CA THR A 3 -21.39 -10.49 0.22
C THR A 3 -20.21 -11.14 0.93
N PRO A 4 -19.30 -11.85 0.22
CA PRO A 4 -18.12 -12.40 0.86
C PRO A 4 -17.35 -11.25 1.55
N PRO A 5 -16.66 -11.52 2.68
CA PRO A 5 -15.88 -10.49 3.37
C PRO A 5 -14.70 -10.09 2.47
N ASP A 6 -14.94 -9.14 1.57
CA ASP A 6 -13.93 -8.45 0.76
C ASP A 6 -13.39 -7.24 1.56
N ASP A 7 -13.42 -7.31 2.89
CA ASP A 7 -13.07 -6.23 3.81
C ASP A 7 -11.57 -6.21 4.10
N LEU A 8 -10.72 -6.44 3.10
CA LEU A 8 -9.33 -6.00 3.19
C LEU A 8 -9.33 -4.50 2.99
N ASP A 9 -9.48 -3.78 4.10
CA ASP A 9 -9.53 -2.31 4.12
C ASP A 9 -8.26 -1.76 3.47
N ALA A 10 -8.41 -1.27 2.23
CA ALA A 10 -7.30 -0.85 1.40
C ALA A 10 -6.49 0.26 2.10
N ARG A 11 -7.13 1.07 2.95
CA ARG A 11 -6.46 2.08 3.77
C ARG A 11 -5.56 1.44 4.82
N ALA A 12 -6.04 0.43 5.54
CA ALA A 12 -5.23 -0.29 6.53
C ALA A 12 -4.02 -0.98 5.87
N LEU A 13 -4.20 -1.53 4.67
CA LEU A 13 -3.09 -2.08 3.88
C LEU A 13 -2.07 -1.02 3.48
N GLY A 14 -2.53 0.17 3.12
CA GLY A 14 -1.67 1.32 2.83
C GLY A 14 -0.86 1.76 4.04
N GLU A 15 -1.49 1.81 5.23
CA GLU A 15 -0.84 2.19 6.47
C GLU A 15 0.27 1.21 6.87
N ALA A 16 0.06 -0.09 6.69
CA ALA A 16 1.04 -1.12 7.01
C ALA A 16 2.18 -1.24 5.97
N ALA A 17 2.03 -0.65 4.79
CA ALA A 17 2.95 -0.83 3.66
C ALA A 17 4.39 -0.34 3.94
N PRO A 18 4.64 0.86 4.50
CA PRO A 18 5.99 1.29 4.85
C PRO A 18 6.70 0.33 5.80
N GLY A 19 5.99 -0.15 6.83
CA GLY A 19 6.53 -1.14 7.80
C GLY A 19 6.85 -2.50 7.19
N LYS A 20 6.28 -2.81 6.02
CA LYS A 20 6.57 -4.01 5.23
C LYS A 20 7.65 -3.79 4.16
N GLY A 21 8.25 -2.61 4.08
CA GLY A 21 9.25 -2.32 3.05
C GLY A 21 8.63 -2.06 1.66
N LEU A 22 7.34 -1.76 1.58
CA LEU A 22 6.67 -1.42 0.33
C LEU A 22 6.76 0.08 0.07
N ALA A 23 7.11 0.45 -1.16
CA ALA A 23 7.07 1.82 -1.63
C ALA A 23 5.64 2.24 -1.97
N ARG A 24 5.36 3.56 -1.96
CA ARG A 24 4.06 4.12 -2.38
C ARG A 24 3.67 3.70 -3.81
N GLU A 25 4.65 3.55 -4.68
CA GLU A 25 4.47 3.12 -6.07
C GLU A 25 4.15 1.62 -6.20
N ALA A 26 4.40 0.83 -5.15
CA ALA A 26 4.07 -0.59 -5.11
C ALA A 26 2.59 -0.85 -4.77
N CYS A 27 1.75 0.19 -4.79
CA CYS A 27 0.29 0.07 -4.65
C CYS A 27 -0.24 -1.01 -5.62
N PRO A 28 -0.88 -2.09 -5.13
CA PRO A 28 -1.33 -3.19 -5.99
C PRO A 28 -2.59 -2.86 -6.78
N TYR A 29 -3.31 -1.80 -6.40
CA TYR A 29 -4.56 -1.41 -7.01
C TYR A 29 -4.36 -0.56 -8.27
N ALA A 30 -5.21 -0.79 -9.27
CA ALA A 30 -5.18 -0.05 -10.53
C ALA A 30 -5.45 1.44 -10.34
N GLU A 31 -4.90 2.25 -11.24
CA GLU A 31 -5.13 3.69 -11.28
C GLU A 31 -6.62 4.04 -11.45
N GLY A 32 -7.09 5.09 -10.75
CA GLY A 32 -8.49 5.53 -10.79
C GLY A 32 -9.45 4.71 -9.93
N THR A 33 -8.99 3.64 -9.28
CA THR A 33 -9.84 2.86 -8.37
C THR A 33 -9.94 3.49 -6.98
N GLN A 34 -11.09 3.33 -6.32
CA GLN A 34 -11.26 3.78 -4.93
C GLN A 34 -10.27 3.09 -3.99
N ALA A 35 -10.00 1.80 -4.21
CA ALA A 35 -9.02 1.03 -3.43
C ALA A 35 -7.61 1.63 -3.52
N ARG A 36 -7.17 2.08 -4.71
CA ARG A 36 -5.90 2.83 -4.84
C ARG A 36 -5.92 4.11 -4.00
N THR A 37 -6.98 4.90 -4.09
CA THR A 37 -7.09 6.16 -3.32
C THR A 37 -7.01 5.90 -1.82
N LEU A 38 -7.71 4.87 -1.33
CA LEU A 38 -7.68 4.49 0.09
C LEU A 38 -6.30 4.00 0.52
N TRP A 39 -5.66 3.15 -0.28
CA TRP A 39 -4.31 2.64 -0.01
C TRP A 39 -3.27 3.76 0.02
N LEU A 40 -3.29 4.67 -0.96
CA LEU A 40 -2.38 5.82 -0.98
C LEU A 40 -2.61 6.72 0.25
N ALA A 41 -3.86 6.98 0.61
CA ALA A 41 -4.19 7.76 1.80
C ALA A 41 -3.69 7.09 3.10
N GLY A 42 -3.76 5.76 3.20
CA GLY A 42 -3.20 5.01 4.32
C GLY A 42 -1.67 5.11 4.38
N TYR A 43 -1.00 4.95 3.24
CA TYR A 43 0.46 5.10 3.13
C TYR A 43 0.91 6.49 3.56
N ASP A 44 0.28 7.53 2.99
CA ASP A 44 0.60 8.93 3.28
C ASP A 44 0.34 9.25 4.78
N ALA A 45 -0.69 8.66 5.39
CA ALA A 45 -0.95 8.78 6.83
C ALA A 45 0.12 8.10 7.70
N ALA A 46 0.56 6.89 7.33
CA ALA A 46 1.64 6.20 8.05
C ALA A 46 2.95 6.99 7.99
N VAL A 47 3.30 7.54 6.83
CA VAL A 47 4.48 8.39 6.67
C VAL A 47 4.36 9.67 7.51
N ALA A 48 3.18 10.31 7.51
CA ALA A 48 2.91 11.47 8.36
C ALA A 48 3.01 11.15 9.86
N ALA A 49 2.67 9.92 10.26
CA ALA A 49 2.82 9.42 11.62
C ALA A 49 4.28 9.05 11.98
N GLY A 50 5.22 9.13 11.04
CA GLY A 50 6.65 8.89 11.25
C GLY A 50 7.16 7.54 10.72
N ALA A 51 6.35 6.79 9.98
CA ALA A 51 6.85 5.59 9.30
C ALA A 51 7.89 5.98 8.24
N ALA A 52 8.99 5.25 8.17
CA ALA A 52 10.03 5.52 7.18
C ALA A 52 9.50 5.26 5.76
N PRO A 53 9.45 6.28 4.88
CA PRO A 53 9.01 6.09 3.51
C PRO A 53 10.04 5.23 2.78
N VAL A 54 9.55 4.17 2.15
CA VAL A 54 10.38 3.33 1.29
C VAL A 54 10.39 3.98 -0.08
N THR A 55 11.56 4.50 -0.46
CA THR A 55 11.79 5.07 -1.78
C THR A 55 12.69 4.12 -2.57
N GLY A 56 12.31 3.86 -3.82
CA GLY A 56 12.92 2.83 -4.65
C GLY A 56 12.06 1.58 -4.68
N GLY A 57 11.28 1.45 -5.76
CA GLY A 57 10.51 0.25 -6.06
C GLY A 57 11.35 -1.00 -5.89
N ILE A 58 10.69 -2.08 -5.46
CA ILE A 58 11.24 -3.43 -5.22
C ILE A 58 12.49 -3.63 -6.06
N LYS A 59 13.67 -3.65 -5.42
CA LYS A 59 14.89 -4.09 -6.10
C LYS A 59 14.56 -5.49 -6.60
N ARG A 60 14.26 -5.63 -7.89
CA ARG A 60 14.31 -6.93 -8.55
C ARG A 60 15.76 -7.32 -8.45
N GLU A 61 16.10 -8.11 -7.44
CA GLU A 61 17.41 -8.74 -7.39
C GLU A 61 17.58 -9.51 -8.71
N PRO A 62 18.60 -9.22 -9.54
CA PRO A 62 18.86 -10.04 -10.69
C PRO A 62 19.28 -11.40 -10.18
N GLY A 63 18.53 -12.44 -10.58
CA GLY A 63 18.75 -13.82 -10.20
C GLY A 63 20.20 -14.25 -10.37
N ARG A 64 20.67 -15.07 -9.43
CA ARG A 64 21.91 -15.81 -9.53
C ARG A 64 21.61 -17.28 -9.75
#